data_AF-A0AAW2Z209-F1
#
_entry.id   AF-A0AAW2Z209-F1
#
_cell.length_a   1.000
_cell.length_b   1.000
_cell.length_c   1.000
_cell.angle_alpha   90.00
_cell.angle_beta   90.00
_cell.angle_gamma   90.00
#
_symmetry.space_group_name_H-M   'P 1'
#
loop_
_entity.id
_entity.type
_entity.pdbx_description
1 polymer ?
#
loop_
_entity_poly.entity_id
_entity_poly.type
_entity_poly.pdbx_seq_one_letter_code
_entity_poly.pdbx_strand_id
1 'polypeptide(L)'
;MIEPVHDNTSFNRLNIIASHINNSEVIEDIESFDPSSPVILKPTSKLTPKACVRYNNADIGVYCKRKAVCDKRTHPTGEDAYMFANNVKMTAIGVADGVGGWSEYNIDPSIVSLQLMQNCKQLFSSEQPNVKEDATQERLMEVETISHMSVPMPKRVLIDAYSMLSTQKFVEAGSTTACVVTIDDSLNLSYANIGDSGFIVIRPSTGETIFRSREQQHYFNAPFQLAVIPPHIYQFCDPSLLLTDSPNDAESETNVVQLQDGDVIVMSTDGLLDNLFDHEIIKIVQNHYIDEQETSSFALAKKLVQQARLRFDADQILDNHTPFSLGAEQFLLSTGAININQCIAKQGKPDDVTCVVCVVGNCSPPVSPCASLGEDVSC
;
A
#
# COMPACT_ATOMS: atom_id res chain seq x y z
N MET A 1 6.87 -22.79 61.00
CA MET A 1 6.34 -21.41 61.15
C MET A 1 7.41 -20.51 60.58
N ILE A 2 7.19 -20.04 59.35
CA ILE A 2 8.21 -19.44 58.48
C ILE A 2 8.08 -17.92 58.54
N GLU A 3 9.26 -17.32 58.61
CA GLU A 3 9.65 -15.92 58.72
C GLU A 3 9.44 -15.09 57.41
N PRO A 4 9.76 -13.77 57.40
CA PRO A 4 8.93 -12.77 56.75
C PRO A 4 9.35 -12.34 55.34
N VAL A 5 8.43 -11.54 54.79
CA VAL A 5 8.39 -10.73 53.56
C VAL A 5 9.72 -10.09 53.18
N HIS A 6 10.16 -10.33 51.95
CA HIS A 6 10.99 -9.40 51.18
C HIS A 6 10.44 -9.23 49.77
N ASP A 7 10.14 -7.97 49.49
CA ASP A 7 9.85 -7.33 48.22
C ASP A 7 11.04 -7.47 47.25
N ASN A 8 10.78 -7.79 45.98
CA ASN A 8 11.75 -7.73 44.88
C ASN A 8 11.05 -7.91 43.53
N THR A 9 10.49 -6.83 43.00
CA THR A 9 10.17 -6.71 41.58
C THR A 9 10.97 -5.55 40.98
N SER A 10 12.01 -5.86 40.22
CA SER A 10 12.42 -5.06 39.04
C SER A 10 13.63 -5.69 38.35
N PHE A 11 13.44 -5.92 37.05
CA PHE A 11 14.45 -5.90 35.99
C PHE A 11 15.69 -6.77 36.18
N ASN A 12 15.70 -7.94 35.52
CA ASN A 12 16.81 -8.32 34.63
C ASN A 12 16.54 -9.62 33.87
N ARG A 13 17.08 -9.65 32.64
CA ARG A 13 17.52 -10.80 31.82
C ARG A 13 16.66 -11.20 30.61
N LEU A 14 16.95 -10.52 29.50
CA LEU A 14 17.43 -11.15 28.25
C LEU A 14 18.20 -12.46 28.53
N ASN A 15 17.70 -13.60 28.00
CA ASN A 15 18.40 -14.47 27.03
C ASN A 15 17.80 -15.89 26.89
N ILE A 16 17.63 -16.26 25.60
CA ILE A 16 17.85 -17.60 24.97
C ILE A 16 16.80 -18.70 25.21
N ILE A 17 16.15 -19.14 24.12
CA ILE A 17 16.21 -20.54 23.63
C ILE A 17 16.26 -20.56 22.09
N ALA A 18 17.30 -21.20 21.54
CA ALA A 18 17.46 -21.61 20.15
C ALA A 18 17.53 -23.16 20.07
N SER A 19 17.48 -23.70 18.84
CA SER A 19 17.60 -25.12 18.37
C SER A 19 16.25 -25.80 18.05
N HIS A 20 15.99 -26.54 16.95
CA HIS A 20 16.80 -27.21 15.90
C HIS A 20 15.77 -27.88 14.92
N ILE A 21 15.83 -27.85 13.56
CA ILE A 21 16.48 -28.85 12.64
C ILE A 21 16.09 -28.61 11.15
N ASN A 22 17.12 -28.49 10.30
CA ASN A 22 17.46 -29.00 8.94
C ASN A 22 16.58 -28.94 7.66
N ASN A 23 17.28 -28.41 6.62
CA ASN A 23 17.51 -28.86 5.22
C ASN A 23 16.31 -28.87 4.24
N SER A 24 16.42 -28.42 2.97
CA SER A 24 17.54 -28.48 2.00
C SER A 24 17.30 -27.57 0.76
N GLU A 25 18.39 -26.95 0.26
CA GLU A 25 18.80 -26.71 -1.16
C GLU A 25 17.85 -25.90 -2.10
N VAL A 26 18.26 -24.92 -2.93
CA VAL A 26 19.44 -24.76 -3.83
C VAL A 26 19.69 -23.25 -4.10
N ILE A 27 20.98 -22.90 -4.24
CA ILE A 27 21.56 -21.62 -4.70
C ILE A 27 21.66 -21.63 -6.23
N GLU A 28 21.47 -20.51 -6.91
CA GLU A 28 22.26 -20.21 -8.13
C GLU A 28 22.48 -18.70 -8.32
N ASP A 29 23.69 -18.40 -8.79
CA ASP A 29 24.44 -17.15 -8.67
C ASP A 29 23.92 -15.99 -9.56
N ILE A 30 24.08 -14.74 -9.09
CA ILE A 30 23.95 -13.54 -9.92
C ILE A 30 25.34 -12.96 -10.14
N GLU A 31 25.84 -13.10 -11.37
CA GLU A 31 27.06 -12.48 -11.87
C GLU A 31 26.98 -10.95 -11.89
N SER A 32 28.14 -10.33 -11.65
CA SER A 32 28.40 -8.89 -11.64
C SER A 32 28.10 -8.20 -12.98
N PHE A 33 27.46 -7.02 -12.95
CA PHE A 33 27.26 -6.17 -14.14
C PHE A 33 27.80 -4.73 -13.94
N ASP A 34 28.44 -4.23 -15.00
CA ASP A 34 29.25 -3.01 -15.14
C ASP A 34 28.37 -1.74 -15.42
N PRO A 35 28.50 -0.64 -14.64
CA PRO A 35 27.52 0.46 -14.62
C PRO A 35 27.67 1.56 -15.71
N SER A 36 28.39 1.37 -16.81
CA SER A 36 28.73 2.49 -17.72
C SER A 36 28.06 2.51 -19.11
N SER A 37 26.75 2.27 -19.23
CA SER A 37 26.03 2.50 -20.51
C SER A 37 24.70 3.25 -20.35
N PRO A 38 24.53 4.43 -20.99
CA PRO A 38 23.25 5.14 -20.98
C PRO A 38 22.27 4.51 -21.97
N VAL A 39 21.11 4.06 -21.50
CA VAL A 39 20.01 3.55 -22.33
C VAL A 39 19.11 4.72 -22.73
N ILE A 40 19.04 5.01 -24.04
CA ILE A 40 18.17 6.03 -24.62
C ILE A 40 16.88 5.34 -25.10
N LEU A 41 15.77 5.54 -24.38
CA LEU A 41 14.45 5.13 -24.83
C LEU A 41 13.90 6.14 -25.86
N LYS A 42 13.37 5.63 -26.98
CA LYS A 42 12.80 6.46 -28.06
C LYS A 42 11.33 6.82 -27.76
N PRO A 43 10.90 8.06 -28.00
CA PRO A 43 9.52 8.46 -27.78
C PRO A 43 8.60 7.98 -28.91
N THR A 44 7.54 7.24 -28.58
CA THR A 44 6.47 6.87 -29.52
C THR A 44 5.31 7.87 -29.50
N SER A 45 5.29 8.69 -30.55
CA SER A 45 4.18 9.39 -31.24
C SER A 45 2.85 9.76 -30.55
N LYS A 46 2.63 11.09 -30.55
CA LYS A 46 1.40 11.88 -30.86
C LYS A 46 0.14 11.65 -30.01
N LEU A 47 -0.10 12.63 -29.12
CA LEU A 47 -1.35 12.89 -28.41
C LEU A 47 -2.54 13.12 -29.36
N THR A 48 -3.63 12.41 -29.09
CA THR A 48 -5.01 12.83 -29.41
C THR A 48 -5.78 13.04 -28.10
N PRO A 49 -6.62 14.08 -27.97
CA PRO A 49 -7.21 14.45 -26.69
C PRO A 49 -8.43 13.60 -26.31
N LYS A 50 -8.53 13.31 -24.99
CA LYS A 50 -9.66 12.77 -24.22
C LYS A 50 -10.01 11.30 -24.43
N ALA A 51 -9.15 10.40 -23.93
CA ALA A 51 -9.60 9.11 -23.43
C ALA A 51 -9.75 9.22 -21.91
N CYS A 52 -10.92 8.86 -21.38
CA CYS A 52 -11.13 8.67 -19.94
C CYS A 52 -10.08 7.66 -19.45
N VAL A 53 -9.18 8.06 -18.56
CA VAL A 53 -8.16 7.17 -18.01
C VAL A 53 -8.84 6.20 -17.07
N ARG A 54 -9.24 5.06 -17.62
CA ARG A 54 -9.70 3.91 -16.85
C ARG A 54 -8.56 2.92 -16.83
N TYR A 55 -8.01 2.64 -15.65
CA TYR A 55 -7.05 1.55 -15.53
C TYR A 55 -7.83 0.23 -15.50
N ASN A 56 -7.47 -0.69 -16.37
CA ASN A 56 -8.01 -2.05 -16.31
C ASN A 56 -7.26 -2.83 -15.21
N ASN A 57 -7.81 -3.97 -14.79
CA ASN A 57 -7.13 -4.89 -13.86
C ASN A 57 -5.73 -5.34 -14.34
N ALA A 58 -5.38 -5.14 -15.63
CA ALA A 58 -4.05 -5.41 -16.17
C ALA A 58 -3.03 -4.31 -15.82
N ASP A 59 -3.48 -3.08 -15.61
CA ASP A 59 -2.62 -1.91 -15.33
C ASP A 59 -2.35 -1.75 -13.83
N ILE A 60 -3.17 -2.43 -12.99
CA ILE A 60 -3.04 -2.45 -11.54
C ILE A 60 -2.76 -3.86 -11.04
N GLY A 61 -1.54 -4.03 -10.52
CA GLY A 61 -1.06 -5.26 -9.94
C GLY A 61 -1.11 -5.17 -8.42
N VAL A 62 -1.71 -6.15 -7.77
CA VAL A 62 -1.68 -6.26 -6.32
C VAL A 62 -1.05 -7.58 -5.93
N TYR A 63 -0.07 -7.52 -5.02
CA TYR A 63 0.49 -8.71 -4.40
C TYR A 63 0.56 -8.52 -2.89
N CYS A 64 0.00 -9.50 -2.16
CA CYS A 64 0.05 -9.58 -0.71
C CYS A 64 0.62 -10.94 -0.30
N LYS A 65 1.38 -10.96 0.80
CA LYS A 65 1.73 -12.22 1.46
C LYS A 65 0.45 -12.81 2.06
N ARG A 66 0.14 -14.06 1.73
CA ARG A 66 -0.97 -14.76 2.39
C ARG A 66 -0.51 -15.40 3.69
N LYS A 67 -1.27 -15.21 4.78
CA LYS A 67 -1.08 -16.00 6.00
C LYS A 67 -1.20 -17.48 5.65
N ALA A 68 -0.23 -18.29 6.11
CA ALA A 68 -0.14 -19.73 5.80
C ALA A 68 -1.38 -20.51 6.27
N VAL A 69 -2.07 -19.99 7.29
CA VAL A 69 -3.37 -20.46 7.75
C VAL A 69 -4.28 -19.24 7.82
N CYS A 70 -5.25 -19.16 6.92
CA CYS A 70 -6.42 -18.31 7.12
C CYS A 70 -7.48 -19.15 7.83
N ASP A 71 -7.87 -18.77 9.04
CA ASP A 71 -9.12 -19.27 9.62
C ASP A 71 -10.26 -18.28 9.30
N LYS A 72 -11.49 -18.58 9.75
CA LYS A 72 -12.65 -17.71 9.50
C LYS A 72 -12.53 -16.30 10.10
N ARG A 73 -11.49 -16.03 10.91
CA ARG A 73 -11.23 -14.83 11.69
C ARG A 73 -9.99 -14.06 11.21
N THR A 74 -9.43 -14.38 10.04
CA THR A 74 -8.23 -13.67 9.52
C THR A 74 -8.31 -13.54 8.01
N HIS A 75 -8.07 -12.33 7.48
CA HIS A 75 -8.11 -12.08 6.05
C HIS A 75 -6.89 -12.69 5.32
N PRO A 76 -7.02 -13.12 4.05
CA PRO A 76 -5.91 -13.68 3.27
C PRO A 76 -4.73 -12.73 3.03
N THR A 77 -4.83 -11.44 3.30
CA THR A 77 -3.72 -10.46 3.24
C THR A 77 -2.98 -10.33 4.57
N GLY A 78 -3.39 -11.08 5.59
CA GLY A 78 -2.96 -10.84 6.96
C GLY A 78 -3.78 -9.73 7.60
N GLU A 79 -3.10 -8.76 8.18
CA GLU A 79 -3.67 -7.58 8.84
C GLU A 79 -3.79 -6.38 7.90
N ASP A 80 -3.06 -6.41 6.79
CA ASP A 80 -3.19 -5.48 5.69
C ASP A 80 -4.54 -5.58 4.97
N ALA A 81 -4.93 -4.51 4.31
CA ALA A 81 -6.01 -4.47 3.34
C ALA A 81 -5.66 -3.55 2.16
N TYR A 82 -6.36 -3.73 1.05
CA TYR A 82 -6.24 -2.86 -0.11
C TYR A 82 -7.60 -2.63 -0.76
N MET A 83 -7.69 -1.57 -1.54
CA MET A 83 -8.84 -1.32 -2.40
C MET A 83 -8.40 -0.84 -3.77
N PHE A 84 -9.27 -1.12 -4.73
CA PHE A 84 -9.25 -0.56 -6.06
C PHE A 84 -10.70 -0.32 -6.48
N ALA A 85 -10.96 0.89 -6.97
CA ALA A 85 -12.26 1.32 -7.44
C ALA A 85 -12.10 2.22 -8.66
N ASN A 86 -12.99 2.05 -9.63
CA ASN A 86 -13.10 2.94 -10.79
C ASN A 86 -14.49 3.54 -10.83
N ASN A 87 -14.57 4.81 -11.19
CA ASN A 87 -15.80 5.42 -11.65
C ASN A 87 -15.62 6.07 -13.02
N VAL A 88 -16.64 6.81 -13.48
CA VAL A 88 -16.64 7.42 -14.81
C VAL A 88 -15.53 8.48 -14.99
N LYS A 89 -15.03 9.08 -13.89
CA LYS A 89 -14.07 10.19 -13.91
C LYS A 89 -12.71 9.87 -13.34
N MET A 90 -12.59 8.83 -12.52
CA MET A 90 -11.39 8.60 -11.75
C MET A 90 -11.14 7.13 -11.46
N THR A 91 -9.88 6.87 -11.16
CA THR A 91 -9.41 5.64 -10.54
C THR A 91 -8.98 5.93 -9.12
N ALA A 92 -9.31 5.04 -8.18
CA ALA A 92 -8.86 5.09 -6.80
C ALA A 92 -8.17 3.78 -6.42
N ILE A 93 -7.03 3.90 -5.76
CA ILE A 93 -6.30 2.79 -5.13
C ILE A 93 -6.04 3.14 -3.67
N GLY A 94 -5.97 2.14 -2.81
CA GLY A 94 -5.62 2.35 -1.42
C GLY A 94 -5.07 1.11 -0.75
N VAL A 95 -4.33 1.35 0.32
CA VAL A 95 -3.81 0.35 1.25
C VAL A 95 -4.10 0.79 2.67
N ALA A 96 -4.21 -0.18 3.57
CA ALA A 96 -4.36 0.03 4.99
C ALA A 96 -3.64 -1.09 5.73
N ASP A 97 -2.99 -0.74 6.84
CA ASP A 97 -2.25 -1.68 7.67
C ASP A 97 -2.91 -1.76 9.05
N GLY A 98 -3.45 -2.93 9.39
CA GLY A 98 -4.10 -3.18 10.67
C GLY A 98 -3.07 -3.38 11.79
N VAL A 99 -3.19 -2.65 12.88
CA VAL A 99 -2.18 -2.68 13.95
C VAL A 99 -2.21 -4.02 14.70
N GLY A 100 -1.18 -4.85 14.56
CA GLY A 100 -1.15 -6.21 15.11
C GLY A 100 -1.26 -6.32 16.64
N GLY A 101 -0.98 -5.26 17.41
CA GLY A 101 -1.09 -5.24 18.88
C GLY A 101 -2.49 -5.57 19.42
N TRP A 102 -3.54 -5.41 18.61
CA TRP A 102 -4.91 -5.81 18.99
C TRP A 102 -5.08 -7.31 19.23
N SER A 103 -4.21 -8.14 18.64
CA SER A 103 -4.22 -9.59 18.84
C SER A 103 -4.00 -10.00 20.30
N GLU A 104 -3.23 -9.22 21.07
CA GLU A 104 -3.01 -9.44 22.51
C GLU A 104 -4.29 -9.32 23.35
N TYR A 105 -5.28 -8.60 22.82
CA TYR A 105 -6.59 -8.38 23.42
C TYR A 105 -7.68 -9.31 22.85
N ASN A 106 -7.30 -10.33 22.07
CA ASN A 106 -8.21 -11.21 21.34
C ASN A 106 -9.12 -10.48 20.33
N ILE A 107 -8.67 -9.32 19.83
CA ILE A 107 -9.34 -8.56 18.79
C ILE A 107 -8.63 -8.84 17.46
N ASP A 108 -9.40 -9.16 16.41
CA ASP A 108 -8.84 -9.42 15.07
C ASP A 108 -8.33 -8.11 14.45
N PRO A 109 -7.01 -7.95 14.26
CA PRO A 109 -6.43 -6.71 13.77
C PRO A 109 -6.77 -6.40 12.31
N SER A 110 -7.25 -7.39 11.54
CA SER A 110 -7.59 -7.22 10.12
C SER A 110 -8.95 -6.55 9.88
N ILE A 111 -9.84 -6.49 10.87
CA ILE A 111 -11.23 -6.05 10.66
C ILE A 111 -11.30 -4.57 10.26
N VAL A 112 -10.58 -3.71 10.97
CA VAL A 112 -10.66 -2.25 10.76
C VAL A 112 -10.03 -1.87 9.43
N SER A 113 -8.84 -2.38 9.10
CA SER A 113 -8.17 -2.14 7.83
C SER A 113 -9.03 -2.61 6.64
N LEU A 114 -9.54 -3.85 6.71
CA LEU A 114 -10.41 -4.43 5.69
C LEU A 114 -11.67 -3.60 5.49
N GLN A 115 -12.38 -3.30 6.58
CA GLN A 115 -13.66 -2.63 6.47
C GLN A 115 -13.52 -1.17 6.04
N LEU A 116 -12.45 -0.48 6.46
CA LEU A 116 -12.14 0.86 6.00
C LEU A 116 -11.93 0.88 4.48
N MET A 117 -11.13 -0.05 3.94
CA MET A 117 -10.89 -0.18 2.50
C MET A 117 -12.16 -0.55 1.72
N GLN A 118 -13.04 -1.40 2.27
CA GLN A 118 -14.35 -1.70 1.68
C GLN A 118 -15.27 -0.48 1.66
N ASN A 119 -15.31 0.30 2.75
CA ASN A 119 -16.11 1.52 2.84
C ASN A 119 -15.60 2.57 1.84
N CYS A 120 -14.28 2.78 1.73
CA CYS A 120 -13.67 3.63 0.71
C CYS A 120 -14.10 3.20 -0.70
N LYS A 121 -13.97 1.91 -1.02
CA LYS A 121 -14.39 1.34 -2.31
C LYS A 121 -15.87 1.59 -2.60
N GLN A 122 -16.73 1.39 -1.60
CA GLN A 122 -18.16 1.63 -1.72
C GLN A 122 -18.45 3.10 -2.04
N LEU A 123 -17.83 4.04 -1.32
CA LEU A 123 -18.02 5.47 -1.53
C LEU A 123 -17.61 5.88 -2.95
N PHE A 124 -16.44 5.44 -3.42
CA PHE A 124 -15.99 5.68 -4.81
C PHE A 124 -16.91 5.07 -5.87
N SER A 125 -17.52 3.92 -5.59
CA SER A 125 -18.38 3.19 -6.53
C SER A 125 -19.84 3.69 -6.52
N SER A 126 -20.32 4.18 -5.39
CA SER A 126 -21.72 4.60 -5.18
C SER A 126 -22.12 5.87 -5.93
N GLU A 127 -21.14 6.62 -6.42
CA GLU A 127 -21.40 7.79 -7.26
C GLU A 127 -21.68 7.44 -8.73
N GLN A 128 -21.65 6.17 -9.11
CA GLN A 128 -22.04 5.74 -10.47
C GLN A 128 -23.56 5.94 -10.70
N PRO A 129 -24.00 6.60 -11.77
CA PRO A 129 -25.41 6.61 -12.14
C PRO A 129 -25.90 5.18 -12.45
N ASN A 130 -27.05 4.79 -11.89
CA ASN A 130 -27.72 3.52 -12.20
C ASN A 130 -28.26 3.57 -13.64
N VAL A 131 -27.46 3.17 -14.63
CA VAL A 131 -27.92 3.12 -16.03
C VAL A 131 -28.62 1.78 -16.29
N LYS A 132 -29.91 1.84 -16.63
CA LYS A 132 -30.63 0.72 -17.25
C LYS A 132 -30.33 0.76 -18.76
N GLU A 133 -30.11 -0.41 -19.38
CA GLU A 133 -29.61 -0.56 -20.76
C GLU A 133 -30.52 -0.03 -21.90
N ASP A 134 -31.66 0.61 -21.63
CA ASP A 134 -32.62 1.02 -22.66
C ASP A 134 -32.91 2.54 -22.63
N ALA A 135 -32.27 3.32 -23.52
CA ALA A 135 -32.90 4.32 -24.41
C ALA A 135 -31.93 5.42 -24.87
N THR A 136 -31.87 5.60 -26.20
CA THR A 136 -31.01 6.49 -26.98
C THR A 136 -31.19 8.02 -26.79
N GLN A 137 -31.94 8.46 -25.78
CA GLN A 137 -32.13 9.90 -25.44
C GLN A 137 -31.56 10.28 -24.07
N GLU A 138 -31.23 9.32 -23.19
CA GLU A 138 -30.59 9.59 -21.90
C GLU A 138 -29.12 9.99 -22.04
N ARG A 139 -28.46 9.66 -23.16
CA ARG A 139 -27.02 9.91 -23.38
C ARG A 139 -26.57 11.37 -23.32
N LEU A 140 -27.44 12.35 -23.61
CA LEU A 140 -27.10 13.77 -23.50
C LEU A 140 -27.25 14.29 -22.07
N MET A 141 -28.28 13.84 -21.35
CA MET A 141 -28.41 14.08 -19.90
C MET A 141 -27.33 13.34 -19.11
N GLU A 142 -26.87 12.18 -19.57
CA GLU A 142 -25.73 11.45 -19.02
C GLU A 142 -24.43 12.26 -19.12
N VAL A 143 -24.12 12.87 -20.27
CA VAL A 143 -22.90 13.67 -20.44
C VAL A 143 -22.91 14.91 -19.53
N GLU A 144 -24.05 15.61 -19.40
CA GLU A 144 -24.19 16.73 -18.46
C GLU A 144 -24.11 16.27 -17.00
N THR A 145 -24.82 15.20 -16.62
CA THR A 145 -24.82 14.67 -15.24
C THR A 145 -23.44 14.16 -14.84
N ILE A 146 -22.76 13.41 -15.72
CA ILE A 146 -21.37 12.99 -15.55
C ILE A 146 -20.49 14.24 -15.40
N SER A 147 -20.63 15.26 -16.25
CA SER A 147 -19.79 16.47 -16.15
C SER A 147 -19.90 17.18 -14.79
N HIS A 148 -21.06 17.11 -14.12
CA HIS A 148 -21.32 17.74 -12.82
C HIS A 148 -21.07 16.84 -11.59
N MET A 149 -20.77 15.55 -11.76
CA MET A 149 -20.38 14.70 -10.62
C MET A 149 -19.11 15.23 -9.96
N SER A 150 -19.17 15.45 -8.64
CA SER A 150 -17.99 15.82 -7.86
C SER A 150 -16.99 14.67 -7.90
N VAL A 151 -15.69 14.98 -7.94
CA VAL A 151 -14.63 13.98 -7.78
C VAL A 151 -14.41 13.82 -6.28
N PRO A 152 -14.75 12.68 -5.66
CA PRO A 152 -14.66 12.53 -4.22
C PRO A 152 -13.19 12.65 -3.80
N MET A 153 -12.89 13.68 -3.01
CA MET A 153 -11.54 13.95 -2.52
C MET A 153 -11.09 12.80 -1.59
N PRO A 154 -9.85 12.27 -1.74
CA PRO A 154 -9.35 11.17 -0.91
C PRO A 154 -9.58 11.36 0.59
N LYS A 155 -9.27 12.56 1.11
CA LYS A 155 -9.47 12.89 2.52
C LYS A 155 -10.94 12.84 2.94
N ARG A 156 -11.86 13.29 2.07
CA ARG A 156 -13.29 13.22 2.34
C ARG A 156 -13.77 11.78 2.38
N VAL A 157 -13.32 10.95 1.42
CA VAL A 157 -13.62 9.52 1.40
C VAL A 157 -13.11 8.85 2.67
N LEU A 158 -11.89 9.16 3.11
CA LEU A 158 -11.34 8.60 4.35
C LEU A 158 -12.17 8.98 5.58
N ILE A 159 -12.59 10.24 5.69
CA ILE A 159 -13.46 10.73 6.78
C ILE A 159 -14.81 10.00 6.79
N ASP A 160 -15.47 9.91 5.64
CA ASP A 160 -16.78 9.27 5.52
C ASP A 160 -16.68 7.75 5.74
N ALA A 161 -15.64 7.10 5.21
CA ALA A 161 -15.37 5.67 5.40
C ALA A 161 -15.10 5.31 6.87
N TYR A 162 -14.34 6.15 7.57
CA TYR A 162 -14.10 6.01 9.01
C TYR A 162 -15.40 6.22 9.81
N SER A 163 -16.22 7.21 9.44
CA SER A 163 -17.52 7.46 10.08
C SER A 163 -18.47 6.26 9.92
N MET A 164 -18.41 5.56 8.78
CA MET A 164 -19.19 4.34 8.54
C MET A 164 -18.82 3.20 9.48
N LEU A 165 -17.55 3.07 9.90
CA LEU A 165 -17.11 2.02 10.83
C LEU A 165 -17.90 2.07 12.15
N SER A 166 -18.18 3.28 12.65
CA SER A 166 -18.95 3.48 13.90
C SER A 166 -20.40 2.97 13.82
N THR A 167 -20.95 2.80 12.61
CA THR A 167 -22.30 2.27 12.40
C THR A 167 -22.33 0.76 12.16
N GLN A 168 -21.17 0.16 11.88
CA GLN A 168 -21.01 -1.24 11.50
C GLN A 168 -20.72 -2.10 12.73
N LYS A 169 -21.78 -2.70 13.30
CA LYS A 169 -21.71 -3.46 14.56
C LYS A 169 -20.74 -4.66 14.58
N PHE A 170 -20.29 -5.14 13.41
CA PHE A 170 -19.32 -6.24 13.34
C PHE A 170 -17.87 -5.75 13.46
N VAL A 171 -17.63 -4.44 13.37
CA VAL A 171 -16.32 -3.83 13.67
C VAL A 171 -16.27 -3.60 15.18
N GLU A 172 -15.80 -4.62 15.90
CA GLU A 172 -15.77 -4.58 17.37
C GLU A 172 -14.75 -3.56 17.86
N ALA A 173 -13.49 -3.72 17.49
CA ALA A 173 -12.40 -2.84 17.86
C ALA A 173 -11.22 -3.03 16.91
N GLY A 174 -10.26 -2.12 16.95
CA GLY A 174 -9.03 -2.21 16.16
C GLY A 174 -8.51 -0.84 15.78
N SER A 175 -7.36 -0.80 15.13
CA SER A 175 -6.82 0.41 14.54
C SER A 175 -6.06 0.09 13.25
N THR A 176 -5.91 1.10 12.41
CA THR A 176 -5.28 0.95 11.10
C THR A 176 -4.61 2.23 10.64
N THR A 177 -3.52 2.09 9.88
CA THR A 177 -3.05 3.13 8.96
C THR A 177 -3.91 3.12 7.70
N ALA A 178 -3.84 4.17 6.87
CA ALA A 178 -4.49 4.18 5.56
C ALA A 178 -3.86 5.17 4.59
N CYS A 179 -3.61 4.71 3.36
CA CYS A 179 -3.22 5.56 2.24
C CYS A 179 -4.23 5.40 1.10
N VAL A 180 -4.79 6.51 0.62
CA VAL A 180 -5.75 6.53 -0.49
C VAL A 180 -5.25 7.50 -1.56
N VAL A 181 -5.11 7.02 -2.79
CA VAL A 181 -4.74 7.79 -3.97
C VAL A 181 -5.88 7.78 -4.97
N THR A 182 -6.12 8.92 -5.59
CA THR A 182 -7.05 9.09 -6.70
C THR A 182 -6.36 9.71 -7.90
N ILE A 183 -6.69 9.24 -9.09
CA ILE A 183 -6.21 9.75 -10.36
C ILE A 183 -7.42 10.12 -11.20
N ASP A 184 -7.55 11.40 -11.57
CA ASP A 184 -8.64 11.86 -12.43
C ASP A 184 -8.37 11.58 -13.93
N ASP A 185 -9.37 11.85 -14.76
CA ASP A 185 -9.29 11.70 -16.23
C ASP A 185 -8.24 12.59 -16.89
N SER A 186 -7.79 13.61 -16.17
CA SER A 186 -6.77 14.55 -16.57
C SER A 186 -5.39 14.12 -16.06
N LEU A 187 -5.25 12.94 -15.46
CA LEU A 187 -4.01 12.40 -14.89
C LEU A 187 -3.49 13.18 -13.66
N ASN A 188 -4.33 13.93 -12.97
CA ASN A 188 -3.96 14.54 -11.70
C ASN A 188 -4.10 13.52 -10.57
N LEU A 189 -2.99 13.32 -9.86
CA LEU A 189 -2.93 12.53 -8.64
C LEU A 189 -3.28 13.41 -7.44
N SER A 190 -4.23 12.94 -6.63
CA SER A 190 -4.52 13.47 -5.28
C SER A 190 -4.42 12.35 -4.26
N TYR A 191 -4.10 12.65 -3.01
CA TYR A 191 -3.97 11.62 -1.97
C TYR A 191 -4.44 12.08 -0.60
N ALA A 192 -4.67 11.09 0.28
CA ALA A 192 -4.73 11.25 1.72
C ALA A 192 -3.98 10.09 2.38
N ASN A 193 -3.07 10.37 3.30
CA ASN A 193 -2.29 9.39 4.04
C ASN A 193 -2.45 9.62 5.55
N ILE A 194 -2.67 8.54 6.30
CA ILE A 194 -2.58 8.52 7.76
C ILE A 194 -1.76 7.31 8.20
N GLY A 195 -0.67 7.57 8.93
CA GLY A 195 0.30 6.56 9.35
C GLY A 195 1.50 6.44 8.43
N ASP A 196 2.13 5.27 8.41
CA ASP A 196 3.37 4.94 7.69
C ASP A 196 3.18 3.98 6.50
N SER A 197 1.93 3.65 6.16
CA SER A 197 1.60 3.33 4.77
C SER A 197 1.96 4.50 3.85
N GLY A 198 2.11 4.24 2.54
CA GLY A 198 2.41 5.32 1.61
C GLY A 198 2.53 4.90 0.16
N PHE A 199 2.99 5.83 -0.67
CA PHE A 199 3.25 5.59 -2.09
C PHE A 199 4.46 6.36 -2.61
N ILE A 200 5.00 5.89 -3.73
CA ILE A 200 6.06 6.51 -4.52
C ILE A 200 5.59 6.60 -5.96
N VAL A 201 5.72 7.77 -6.57
CA VAL A 201 5.54 7.96 -8.02
C VAL A 201 6.92 7.98 -8.66
N ILE A 202 7.17 7.04 -9.54
CA ILE A 202 8.46 6.82 -10.19
C ILE A 202 8.28 7.02 -11.69
N ARG A 203 9.22 7.72 -12.33
CA ARG A 203 9.31 7.79 -13.79
C ARG A 203 10.47 6.90 -14.24
N PRO A 204 10.20 5.66 -14.70
CA PRO A 204 11.26 4.69 -14.99
C PRO A 204 12.21 5.15 -16.10
N SER A 205 11.68 5.91 -17.06
CA SER A 205 12.44 6.43 -18.21
C SER A 205 13.55 7.42 -17.83
N THR A 206 13.40 8.13 -16.70
CA THR A 206 14.44 9.03 -16.15
C THR A 206 15.11 8.47 -14.91
N GLY A 207 14.49 7.48 -14.24
CA GLY A 207 14.95 6.95 -12.96
C GLY A 207 14.69 7.88 -11.78
N GLU A 208 13.76 8.82 -11.94
CA GLU A 208 13.46 9.84 -10.93
C GLU A 208 12.24 9.46 -10.08
N THR A 209 12.32 9.78 -8.79
CA THR A 209 11.14 9.88 -7.91
C THR A 209 10.44 11.20 -8.19
N ILE A 210 9.25 11.12 -8.78
CA ILE A 210 8.40 12.29 -9.06
C ILE A 210 7.74 12.79 -7.78
N PHE A 211 7.32 11.85 -6.91
CA PHE A 211 6.71 12.16 -5.63
C PHE A 211 6.85 10.99 -4.64
N ARG A 212 6.94 11.31 -3.36
CA ARG A 212 6.97 10.35 -2.24
C ARG A 212 6.06 10.90 -1.14
N SER A 213 5.05 10.14 -0.73
CA SER A 213 4.22 10.52 0.42
C SER A 213 5.05 10.54 1.70
N ARG A 214 4.68 11.36 2.68
CA ARG A 214 5.36 11.36 3.97
C ARG A 214 4.68 10.37 4.92
N GLU A 215 5.51 9.69 5.70
CA GLU A 215 5.08 8.86 6.80
C GLU A 215 4.71 9.74 8.00
N GLN A 216 3.67 9.37 8.73
CA GLN A 216 3.20 10.05 9.93
C GLN A 216 3.33 9.11 11.13
N GLN A 217 4.18 9.48 12.08
CA GLN A 217 4.43 8.69 13.29
C GLN A 217 4.45 9.61 14.52
N HIS A 218 3.95 9.10 15.65
CA HIS A 218 4.07 9.76 16.96
C HIS A 218 5.49 9.65 17.51
N TYR A 219 6.10 8.50 17.29
CA TYR A 219 7.50 8.15 17.54
C TYR A 219 7.87 6.94 16.67
N PHE A 220 9.13 6.55 16.64
CA PHE A 220 9.60 5.45 15.79
C PHE A 220 8.74 4.19 15.96
N ASN A 221 8.23 3.66 14.85
CA ASN A 221 7.39 2.46 14.79
C ASN A 221 6.06 2.58 15.58
N ALA A 222 5.55 3.80 15.75
CA ALA A 222 4.23 4.09 16.28
C ALA A 222 3.48 5.05 15.35
N PRO A 223 2.82 4.53 14.31
CA PRO A 223 2.15 5.36 13.32
C PRO A 223 0.94 6.09 13.88
N PHE A 224 0.63 7.21 13.21
CA PHE A 224 -0.71 7.77 13.26
C PHE A 224 -1.71 6.71 12.77
N GLN A 225 -2.82 6.56 13.49
CA GLN A 225 -3.75 5.47 13.24
C GLN A 225 -5.19 5.84 13.58
N LEU A 226 -6.10 5.39 12.70
CA LEU A 226 -7.53 5.47 12.93
C LEU A 226 -7.95 4.30 13.80
N ALA A 227 -8.68 4.54 14.90
CA ALA A 227 -9.00 3.52 15.87
C ALA A 227 -10.50 3.44 16.17
N VAL A 228 -11.05 2.23 16.12
CA VAL A 228 -12.38 1.91 16.66
C VAL A 228 -12.18 1.33 18.05
N ILE A 229 -12.57 2.09 19.08
CA ILE A 229 -12.40 1.68 20.48
C ILE A 229 -13.75 1.70 21.19
N PRO A 230 -14.34 0.52 21.51
CA PRO A 230 -15.55 0.43 22.29
C PRO A 230 -15.44 1.07 23.68
N PRO A 231 -16.55 1.62 24.21
CA PRO A 231 -16.59 2.19 25.57
C PRO A 231 -16.08 1.27 26.68
N HIS A 232 -16.25 -0.05 26.53
CA HIS A 232 -15.83 -1.02 27.55
C HIS A 232 -14.30 -1.20 27.61
N ILE A 233 -13.56 -0.92 26.53
CA ILE A 233 -12.09 -1.03 26.51
C ILE A 233 -11.44 0.05 27.39
N TYR A 234 -12.03 1.24 27.46
CA TYR A 234 -11.58 2.32 28.35
C TYR A 234 -11.67 1.98 29.85
N GLN A 235 -12.30 0.86 30.22
CA GLN A 235 -12.31 0.38 31.61
C GLN A 235 -11.04 -0.40 31.97
N PHE A 236 -10.29 -0.87 30.97
CA PHE A 236 -9.13 -1.75 31.13
C PHE A 236 -7.81 -1.11 30.69
N CYS A 237 -7.85 0.06 30.06
CA CYS A 237 -6.67 0.80 29.62
C CYS A 237 -6.78 2.30 29.97
N ASP A 238 -5.64 2.94 30.22
CA ASP A 238 -5.57 4.38 30.34
C ASP A 238 -5.82 5.01 28.96
N PRO A 239 -6.86 5.85 28.79
CA PRO A 239 -7.16 6.49 27.51
C PRO A 239 -5.98 7.28 26.92
N SER A 240 -5.06 7.78 27.75
CA SER A 240 -3.88 8.53 27.29
C SER A 240 -2.82 7.66 26.61
N LEU A 241 -2.89 6.34 26.78
CA LEU A 241 -2.00 5.38 26.13
C LEU A 241 -2.55 4.87 24.80
N LEU A 242 -3.80 5.18 24.48
CA LEU A 242 -4.43 4.78 23.23
C LEU A 242 -4.13 5.81 22.14
N LEU A 243 -3.55 5.36 21.04
CA LEU A 243 -3.39 6.18 19.84
C LEU A 243 -4.72 6.19 19.09
N THR A 244 -5.36 7.35 19.05
CA THR A 244 -6.67 7.55 18.41
C THR A 244 -6.66 8.84 17.59
N ASP A 245 -6.06 8.78 16.40
CA ASP A 245 -5.94 9.94 15.52
C ASP A 245 -7.24 10.19 14.76
N SER A 246 -7.45 11.45 14.36
CA SER A 246 -8.59 11.84 13.53
C SER A 246 -8.27 11.61 12.05
N PRO A 247 -9.25 11.22 11.20
CA PRO A 247 -9.05 11.29 9.76
C PRO A 247 -8.78 12.72 9.26
N ASN A 248 -9.02 13.75 10.07
CA ASN A 248 -8.60 15.13 9.78
C ASN A 248 -7.09 15.35 9.92
N ASP A 249 -6.39 14.51 10.67
CA ASP A 249 -4.94 14.57 10.87
C ASP A 249 -4.16 13.96 9.69
N ALA A 250 -4.87 13.25 8.80
CA ALA A 250 -4.31 12.73 7.56
C ALA A 250 -3.66 13.84 6.72
N GLU A 251 -2.41 13.64 6.31
CA GLU A 251 -1.77 14.46 5.29
C GLU A 251 -2.50 14.26 3.97
N SER A 252 -2.81 15.35 3.26
CA SER A 252 -3.55 15.25 2.00
C SER A 252 -3.24 16.42 1.10
N GLU A 253 -3.08 16.14 -0.19
CA GLU A 253 -2.93 17.15 -1.22
C GLU A 253 -3.76 16.80 -2.45
N THR A 254 -4.30 17.84 -3.10
CA THR A 254 -5.06 17.72 -4.34
C THR A 254 -4.20 18.11 -5.53
N ASN A 255 -4.26 17.32 -6.59
CA ASN A 255 -3.53 17.55 -7.84
C ASN A 255 -2.03 17.78 -7.61
N VAL A 256 -1.45 17.00 -6.70
CA VAL A 256 -0.05 17.14 -6.26
C VAL A 256 0.93 16.76 -7.37
N VAL A 257 0.53 15.83 -8.24
CA VAL A 257 1.32 15.40 -9.40
C VAL A 257 0.41 15.30 -10.62
N GLN A 258 0.86 15.92 -11.71
CA GLN A 258 0.33 15.65 -13.03
C GLN A 258 1.12 14.49 -13.65
N LEU A 259 0.52 13.31 -13.71
CA LEU A 259 1.17 12.07 -14.17
C LEU A 259 1.39 12.09 -15.68
N GLN A 260 2.39 11.33 -16.13
CA GLN A 260 2.74 11.11 -17.53
C GLN A 260 2.61 9.62 -17.90
N ASP A 261 2.40 9.35 -19.19
CA ASP A 261 2.45 8.00 -19.74
C ASP A 261 3.79 7.32 -19.37
N GLY A 262 3.70 6.10 -18.84
CA GLY A 262 4.82 5.33 -18.31
C GLY A 262 5.20 5.61 -16.85
N ASP A 263 4.60 6.60 -16.18
CA ASP A 263 4.79 6.78 -14.73
C ASP A 263 4.25 5.55 -13.97
N VAL A 264 4.91 5.18 -12.88
CA VAL A 264 4.56 4.01 -12.06
C VAL A 264 4.32 4.46 -10.63
N ILE A 265 3.16 4.13 -10.09
CA ILE A 265 2.80 4.36 -8.70
C ILE A 265 3.00 3.06 -7.94
N VAL A 266 3.95 3.05 -7.00
CA VAL A 266 4.14 1.96 -6.05
C VAL A 266 3.54 2.40 -4.72
N MET A 267 2.40 1.83 -4.36
CA MET A 267 1.72 2.05 -3.08
C MET A 267 1.89 0.81 -2.21
N SER A 268 2.16 0.98 -0.92
CA SER A 268 2.39 -0.14 -0.02
C SER A 268 2.11 0.20 1.45
N THR A 269 1.82 -0.83 2.23
CA THR A 269 1.97 -0.82 3.69
C THR A 269 3.45 -0.77 4.09
N ASP A 270 3.72 -0.52 5.36
CA ASP A 270 5.07 -0.27 5.86
C ASP A 270 5.99 -1.50 5.66
N GLY A 271 5.46 -2.72 5.62
CA GLY A 271 6.22 -3.95 5.41
C GLY A 271 7.09 -3.99 4.14
N LEU A 272 6.82 -3.14 3.14
CA LEU A 272 7.74 -2.91 2.03
C LEU A 272 8.69 -1.74 2.29
N LEU A 273 8.15 -0.61 2.76
CA LEU A 273 8.85 0.67 2.91
C LEU A 273 9.91 0.62 4.03
N ASP A 274 9.67 -0.21 5.04
CA ASP A 274 10.60 -0.51 6.13
C ASP A 274 11.76 -1.43 5.70
N ASN A 275 11.59 -2.15 4.59
CA ASN A 275 12.52 -3.20 4.17
C ASN A 275 13.34 -2.85 2.92
N LEU A 276 12.84 -1.95 2.07
CA LEU A 276 13.53 -1.49 0.85
C LEU A 276 13.67 0.03 0.85
N PHE A 277 14.86 0.53 0.55
CA PHE A 277 15.03 1.97 0.30
C PHE A 277 14.43 2.38 -1.05
N ASP A 278 14.05 3.66 -1.16
CA ASP A 278 13.54 4.27 -2.40
C ASP A 278 14.42 3.95 -3.62
N HIS A 279 15.75 4.06 -3.50
CA HIS A 279 16.67 3.79 -4.60
C HIS A 279 16.65 2.32 -5.05
N GLU A 280 16.36 1.38 -4.14
CA GLU A 280 16.21 -0.04 -4.46
C GLU A 280 14.89 -0.30 -5.17
N ILE A 281 13.80 0.33 -4.69
CA ILE A 281 12.47 0.27 -5.34
C ILE A 281 12.57 0.80 -6.77
N ILE A 282 13.17 1.99 -6.97
CA ILE A 282 13.38 2.59 -8.30
C ILE A 282 14.14 1.63 -9.22
N LYS A 283 15.23 1.04 -8.73
CA LYS A 283 16.04 0.09 -9.52
C LYS A 283 15.24 -1.16 -9.91
N ILE A 284 14.44 -1.71 -9.00
CA ILE A 284 13.56 -2.85 -9.29
C ILE A 284 12.54 -2.46 -10.37
N VAL A 285 11.92 -1.29 -10.25
CA VAL A 285 10.95 -0.76 -11.21
C VAL A 285 11.61 -0.56 -12.58
N GLN A 286 12.77 0.10 -12.66
CA GLN A 286 13.47 0.31 -13.93
C GLN A 286 13.85 -1.01 -14.60
N ASN A 287 14.45 -1.94 -13.86
CA ASN A 287 14.86 -3.23 -14.40
C ASN A 287 13.66 -4.05 -14.90
N HIS A 288 12.50 -3.92 -14.26
CA HIS A 288 11.28 -4.61 -14.68
C HIS A 288 10.82 -4.22 -16.09
N TYR A 289 11.00 -2.95 -16.48
CA TYR A 289 10.60 -2.48 -17.82
C TYR A 289 11.71 -2.51 -18.86
N ILE A 290 12.95 -2.83 -18.46
CA ILE A 290 14.06 -3.13 -19.39
C ILE A 290 13.95 -4.58 -19.88
N ASP A 291 13.46 -5.49 -19.04
CA ASP A 291 13.28 -6.90 -19.35
C ASP A 291 11.96 -7.12 -20.13
N GLU A 292 12.05 -7.26 -21.46
CA GLU A 292 10.89 -7.40 -22.36
C GLU A 292 10.07 -8.68 -22.13
N GLN A 293 10.52 -9.61 -21.27
CA GLN A 293 9.83 -10.89 -21.05
C GLN A 293 8.56 -10.76 -20.19
N GLU A 294 8.53 -9.84 -19.22
CA GLU A 294 7.37 -9.68 -18.33
C GLU A 294 7.27 -8.26 -17.77
N THR A 295 6.36 -7.46 -18.34
CA THR A 295 6.12 -6.05 -17.98
C THR A 295 4.82 -5.83 -17.18
N SER A 296 4.23 -6.90 -16.64
CA SER A 296 2.94 -6.80 -15.95
C SER A 296 3.07 -6.13 -14.58
N SER A 297 2.14 -5.23 -14.28
CA SER A 297 2.05 -4.54 -12.98
C SER A 297 2.01 -5.54 -11.81
N PHE A 298 1.35 -6.68 -11.98
CA PHE A 298 1.29 -7.76 -11.00
C PHE A 298 2.66 -8.41 -10.75
N ALA A 299 3.41 -8.70 -11.80
CA ALA A 299 4.74 -9.26 -11.67
C ALA A 299 5.71 -8.28 -11.01
N LEU A 300 5.57 -6.98 -11.27
CA LEU A 300 6.32 -5.94 -10.57
C LEU A 300 5.97 -5.91 -9.07
N ALA A 301 4.67 -5.88 -8.72
CA ALA A 301 4.21 -5.92 -7.33
C ALA A 301 4.77 -7.16 -6.60
N LYS A 302 4.72 -8.32 -7.26
CA LYS A 302 5.27 -9.57 -6.74
C LYS A 302 6.79 -9.50 -6.52
N LYS A 303 7.55 -8.99 -7.50
CA LYS A 303 9.01 -8.82 -7.39
C LYS A 303 9.37 -7.91 -6.21
N LEU A 304 8.67 -6.79 -6.05
CA LEU A 304 8.88 -5.85 -4.94
C LEU A 304 8.64 -6.51 -3.58
N VAL A 305 7.49 -7.18 -3.41
CA VAL A 305 7.18 -7.89 -2.15
C VAL A 305 8.19 -9.00 -1.87
N GLN A 306 8.60 -9.77 -2.88
CA GLN A 306 9.61 -10.81 -2.71
C GLN A 306 10.95 -10.22 -2.24
N GLN A 307 11.39 -9.09 -2.79
CA GLN A 307 12.63 -8.43 -2.38
C GLN A 307 12.56 -7.88 -0.95
N ALA A 308 11.43 -7.29 -0.55
CA ALA A 308 11.22 -6.85 0.84
C ALA A 308 11.30 -8.04 1.82
N ARG A 309 10.65 -9.16 1.47
CA ARG A 309 10.63 -10.37 2.31
C ARG A 309 11.99 -11.01 2.54
N LEU A 310 12.86 -11.01 1.53
CA LEU A 310 14.23 -11.51 1.67
C LEU A 310 15.01 -10.82 2.80
N ARG A 311 14.59 -9.63 3.24
CA ARG A 311 15.23 -8.87 4.32
C ARG A 311 14.92 -9.38 5.71
N PHE A 312 13.80 -10.07 5.91
CA PHE A 312 13.36 -10.53 7.23
C PHE A 312 13.05 -12.03 7.32
N ASP A 313 12.87 -12.73 6.21
CA ASP A 313 12.68 -14.19 6.21
C ASP A 313 13.97 -14.96 6.51
N ALA A 314 15.15 -14.31 6.46
CA ALA A 314 16.43 -15.01 6.39
C ALA A 314 17.02 -15.49 7.73
N ASP A 315 16.44 -15.18 8.90
CA ASP A 315 17.04 -15.38 10.25
C ASP A 315 18.51 -14.88 10.35
N GLN A 316 18.94 -14.03 9.41
CA GLN A 316 20.31 -13.62 9.20
C GLN A 316 20.45 -12.12 9.40
N ILE A 317 21.55 -11.72 10.03
CA ILE A 317 22.00 -10.33 10.07
C ILE A 317 22.44 -9.97 8.65
N LEU A 318 21.85 -8.92 8.09
CA LEU A 318 22.16 -8.38 6.78
C LEU A 318 23.48 -7.62 6.82
N ASP A 319 24.16 -7.56 5.67
CA ASP A 319 25.37 -6.74 5.52
C ASP A 319 25.07 -5.23 5.64
N ASN A 320 23.90 -4.82 5.13
CA ASN A 320 23.44 -3.44 5.08
C ASN A 320 22.15 -3.25 5.87
N HIS A 321 21.93 -2.03 6.36
CA HIS A 321 20.67 -1.68 7.00
C HIS A 321 19.50 -1.76 6.02
N THR A 322 18.34 -2.13 6.53
CA THR A 322 17.03 -1.73 5.97
C THR A 322 16.64 -0.33 6.48
N PRO A 323 15.69 0.37 5.84
CA PRO A 323 15.10 1.59 6.38
C PRO A 323 14.69 1.45 7.85
N PHE A 324 14.01 0.36 8.22
CA PHE A 324 13.59 0.08 9.60
C PHE A 324 14.76 -0.04 10.56
N SER A 325 15.74 -0.90 10.27
CA SER A 325 16.89 -1.08 11.17
C SER A 325 17.71 0.21 11.31
N LEU A 326 17.80 1.02 10.25
CA LEU A 326 18.46 2.32 10.33
C LEU A 326 17.66 3.29 11.21
N GLY A 327 16.33 3.34 11.06
CA GLY A 327 15.45 4.15 11.90
C GLY A 327 15.49 3.74 13.37
N ALA A 328 15.52 2.43 13.64
CA ALA A 328 15.62 1.89 15.00
C ALA A 328 16.94 2.29 15.66
N GLU A 329 18.06 2.23 14.93
CA GLU A 329 19.36 2.66 15.42
C GLU A 329 19.35 4.15 15.77
N GLN A 330 18.83 4.99 14.86
CA GLN A 330 18.72 6.43 15.08
C GLN A 330 17.84 6.77 16.29
N PHE A 331 16.70 6.08 16.43
CA PHE A 331 15.81 6.28 17.57
C PHE A 331 16.49 5.89 18.90
N LEU A 332 17.13 4.73 18.97
CA LEU A 332 17.83 4.28 20.18
C LEU A 332 19.01 5.19 20.55
N LEU A 333 19.73 5.72 19.55
CA LEU A 333 20.77 6.73 19.78
C LEU A 333 20.18 8.04 20.35
N SER A 334 19.07 8.51 19.77
CA SER A 334 18.41 9.76 20.20
C SER A 334 17.84 9.70 21.62
N THR A 335 17.40 8.52 22.06
CA THR A 335 16.87 8.28 23.42
C THR A 335 17.96 7.99 24.44
N GLY A 336 19.21 7.81 24.00
CA GLY A 336 20.33 7.40 24.85
C GLY A 336 20.25 5.95 25.32
N ALA A 337 19.36 5.13 24.72
CA ALA A 337 19.25 3.70 25.01
C ALA A 337 20.51 2.94 24.56
N ILE A 338 21.18 3.43 23.52
CA ILE A 338 22.49 2.96 23.06
C ILE A 338 23.45 4.12 22.84
N ASN A 339 24.76 3.82 22.77
CA ASN A 339 25.79 4.79 22.40
C ASN A 339 26.29 4.56 20.96
N ILE A 340 27.02 5.54 20.39
CA ILE A 340 27.53 5.51 19.00
C ILE A 340 28.45 4.32 18.67
N ASN A 341 29.01 3.63 19.68
CA ASN A 341 29.85 2.46 19.47
C ASN A 341 29.06 1.13 19.54
N GLN A 342 27.75 1.20 19.80
CA GLN A 342 26.86 0.06 19.80
C GLN A 342 26.04 0.07 18.51
N CYS A 343 26.14 -1.01 17.74
CA CYS A 343 25.31 -1.24 16.57
C CYS A 343 24.15 -2.16 16.93
N ILE A 344 22.99 -1.94 16.32
CA ILE A 344 21.90 -2.91 16.39
C ILE A 344 22.03 -3.96 15.29
N ALA A 345 21.29 -5.06 15.41
CA ALA A 345 21.19 -6.05 14.35
C ALA A 345 20.59 -5.40 13.10
N LYS A 346 21.33 -5.47 11.99
CA LYS A 346 20.85 -5.13 10.65
C LYS A 346 19.91 -6.24 10.20
N GLN A 347 18.61 -6.05 10.38
CA GLN A 347 17.61 -7.02 10.02
C GLN A 347 16.39 -6.31 9.43
N GLY A 348 15.68 -6.97 8.54
CA GLY A 348 14.37 -6.48 8.11
C GLY A 348 13.34 -6.57 9.23
N LYS A 349 12.25 -5.82 9.06
CA LYS A 349 11.07 -5.89 9.93
C LYS A 349 10.18 -7.04 9.43
N PRO A 350 9.95 -8.09 10.24
CA PRO A 350 8.99 -9.12 9.90
C PRO A 350 7.58 -8.54 9.92
N ASP A 351 6.95 -8.47 8.76
CA ASP A 351 5.64 -7.84 8.63
C ASP A 351 4.75 -8.50 7.58
N ASP A 352 3.46 -8.18 7.63
CA ASP A 352 2.58 -8.32 6.47
C ASP A 352 3.03 -7.30 5.39
N VAL A 353 2.88 -7.68 4.12
CA VAL A 353 3.35 -6.83 3.03
C VAL A 353 2.32 -6.84 1.92
N THR A 354 1.74 -5.68 1.67
CA THR A 354 0.78 -5.45 0.59
C THR A 354 1.28 -4.35 -0.32
N CYS A 355 1.58 -4.70 -1.56
CA CYS A 355 2.01 -3.76 -2.59
C CYS A 355 0.97 -3.68 -3.71
N VAL A 356 0.58 -2.45 -4.04
CA VAL A 356 -0.25 -2.07 -5.18
C VAL A 356 0.61 -1.28 -6.16
N VAL A 357 0.75 -1.79 -7.38
CA VAL A 357 1.45 -1.14 -8.47
C VAL A 357 0.43 -0.67 -9.50
N CYS A 358 0.40 0.62 -9.81
CA CYS A 358 -0.42 1.19 -10.88
C CYS A 358 0.50 1.79 -11.95
N VAL A 359 0.34 1.33 -13.20
CA VAL A 359 1.12 1.81 -14.34
C VAL A 359 0.27 2.78 -15.14
N VAL A 360 0.77 4.01 -15.31
CA VAL A 360 0.10 5.05 -16.08
C VAL A 360 0.26 4.73 -17.56
N GLY A 361 -0.83 4.32 -18.22
CA GLY A 361 -0.86 4.07 -19.66
C GLY A 361 -2.16 4.57 -20.25
N ASN A 362 -2.10 5.11 -21.47
CA ASN A 362 -3.32 5.42 -22.22
C ASN A 362 -4.10 4.13 -22.50
N CYS A 363 -5.25 3.96 -21.84
CA CYS A 363 -6.19 2.91 -22.18
C CYS A 363 -6.60 3.09 -23.65
N SER A 364 -6.19 2.16 -24.51
CA SER A 364 -6.78 2.07 -25.85
C SER A 364 -8.27 1.80 -25.66
N PRO A 365 -9.19 2.53 -26.32
CA PRO A 365 -10.61 2.22 -26.23
C PRO A 365 -10.83 0.76 -26.67
N PRO A 366 -11.82 0.04 -26.10
CA PRO A 366 -12.11 -1.32 -26.51
C PRO A 366 -12.34 -1.32 -28.01
N VAL A 367 -11.53 -2.10 -28.73
CA VAL A 367 -11.70 -2.31 -30.17
C VAL A 367 -13.04 -3.03 -30.32
N SER A 368 -14.08 -2.29 -30.70
CA SER A 368 -15.34 -2.87 -31.16
C SER A 368 -15.02 -3.86 -32.28
N PRO A 369 -15.59 -5.08 -32.30
CA PRO A 369 -15.41 -6.00 -33.42
C PRO A 369 -16.23 -5.48 -34.61
N CYS A 370 -15.69 -4.53 -35.35
CA CYS A 370 -16.20 -4.16 -36.66
C CYS A 370 -15.41 -4.96 -37.69
N ALA A 371 -15.70 -6.27 -37.79
CA ALA A 371 -15.34 -7.05 -38.96
C ALA A 371 -16.47 -6.84 -39.98
N SER A 372 -16.36 -5.79 -40.77
CA SER A 372 -16.99 -5.70 -42.07
C SER A 372 -16.41 -6.82 -42.94
N LEU A 373 -17.14 -7.93 -43.09
CA LEU A 373 -16.92 -8.89 -44.15
C LEU A 373 -17.36 -8.24 -45.46
N GLY A 374 -16.40 -7.59 -46.12
CA GLY A 374 -16.52 -7.12 -47.50
C GLY A 374 -15.70 -8.01 -48.42
N GLU A 375 -16.43 -8.70 -49.30
CA GLU A 375 -16.05 -9.02 -50.69
C GLU A 375 -14.87 -9.98 -50.91
N ASP A 376 -15.22 -11.26 -51.10
CA ASP A 376 -14.47 -12.15 -51.99
C ASP A 376 -15.08 -12.09 -53.40
N VAL A 377 -14.19 -11.89 -54.37
CA VAL A 377 -14.45 -11.82 -55.81
C VAL A 377 -14.33 -13.21 -56.44
N SER A 378 -15.15 -13.45 -57.48
CA SER A 378 -15.04 -14.43 -58.59
C SER A 378 -15.55 -15.87 -58.42
N CYS A 379 -16.71 -16.14 -59.06
CA CYS A 379 -16.77 -16.91 -60.31
C CYS A 379 -17.57 -16.11 -61.35
#